data_AF-A0A7T4QSD9-F1
#
_entry.id   AF-A0A7T4QSD9-F1
#
_cell.length_a   1.000
_cell.length_b   1.000
_cell.length_c   1.000
_cell.angle_alpha   90.00
_cell.angle_beta   90.00
_cell.angle_gamma   90.00
#
_symmetry.space_group_name_H-M   'P 1'
#
loop_
_entity.id
_entity.type
_entity.pdbx_description
1 polymer ?
#
loop_
_entity_poly.entity_id
_entity_poly.type
_entity_poly.pdbx_seq_one_letter_code
_entity_poly.pdbx_strand_id
1 'polypeptide(L)'
;MVTELEKYSLVFQPCEKGIQMVRSIKESLKNKIGWFSSCHSLAHITICEYLADRATLSKIKKQVTEILKYENSQYVYFDEYSAFPKNGAFFIAPALKSKQFLKNKMQAITSIDFDTEMFKSTEPHLTVGRKLDQDKLAVAFENFKAIDLDFFCSSIFLRRFNPIRKQYDTIEEFKFGNLPKPAKEEGQLSFDF
;
A
#
# COMPACT_ATOMS: atom_id res chain seq x y z
N MET A 1 -25.82 -8.71 20.17
CA MET A 1 -24.48 -8.14 20.42
C MET A 1 -24.18 -7.21 19.27
N VAL A 2 -23.89 -5.93 19.52
CA VAL A 2 -23.48 -5.00 18.47
C VAL A 2 -22.06 -5.41 18.04
N THR A 3 -21.88 -5.80 16.79
CA THR A 3 -20.55 -6.05 16.23
C THR A 3 -19.89 -4.71 15.96
N GLU A 4 -18.84 -4.40 16.71
CA GLU A 4 -18.09 -3.16 16.53
C GLU A 4 -17.24 -3.27 15.26
N LEU A 5 -17.48 -2.39 14.30
CA LEU A 5 -16.70 -2.29 13.07
C LEU A 5 -15.43 -1.48 13.34
N GLU A 6 -14.28 -2.06 13.02
CA GLU A 6 -12.99 -1.40 13.08
C GLU A 6 -12.46 -1.12 11.67
N LYS A 7 -11.61 -0.08 11.53
CA LYS A 7 -11.02 0.29 10.24
C LYS A 7 -9.65 -0.38 10.05
N TYR A 8 -9.50 -1.05 8.91
CA TYR A 8 -8.32 -1.80 8.54
C TYR A 8 -7.73 -1.33 7.21
N SER A 9 -6.44 -1.63 7.00
CA SER A 9 -5.75 -1.40 5.74
C SER A 9 -4.74 -2.51 5.46
N LEU A 10 -4.72 -3.00 4.22
CA LEU A 10 -3.64 -3.83 3.69
C LEU A 10 -2.64 -2.96 2.94
N VAL A 11 -1.36 -3.18 3.19
CA VAL A 11 -0.27 -2.38 2.60
C VAL A 11 0.94 -3.20 2.22
N PHE A 12 1.72 -2.73 1.25
CA PHE A 12 3.15 -3.06 1.21
C PHE A 12 3.91 -2.12 2.14
N GLN A 13 4.95 -2.63 2.80
CA GLN A 13 5.79 -1.85 3.69
C GLN A 13 7.26 -2.02 3.30
N PRO A 14 8.02 -0.93 3.13
CA PRO A 14 9.46 -1.03 2.97
C PRO A 14 10.14 -1.69 4.19
N CYS A 15 11.37 -2.16 4.01
CA CYS A 15 12.21 -2.58 5.12
C CYS A 15 12.54 -1.39 6.05
N GLU A 16 13.11 -1.66 7.22
CA GLU A 16 13.44 -0.62 8.21
C GLU A 16 14.30 0.51 7.61
N LYS A 17 15.28 0.17 6.76
CA LYS A 17 16.10 1.17 6.04
C LYS A 17 15.24 2.08 5.16
N GLY A 18 14.29 1.52 4.39
CA GLY A 18 13.37 2.28 3.56
C GLY A 18 12.40 3.13 4.38
N ILE A 19 11.93 2.62 5.53
CA ILE A 19 11.09 3.37 6.48
C ILE A 19 11.85 4.60 7.00
N GLN A 20 13.09 4.41 7.47
CA GLN A 20 13.91 5.49 8.01
C GLN A 20 14.27 6.52 6.94
N MET A 21 14.56 6.08 5.71
CA MET A 21 14.80 7.00 4.60
C MET A 21 13.59 7.89 4.33
N VAL A 22 12.38 7.32 4.19
CA VAL A 22 11.17 8.09 3.97
C VAL A 22 10.86 9.00 5.15
N ARG A 23 11.14 8.56 6.39
CA ARG A 23 11.02 9.40 7.59
C ARG A 23 11.93 10.63 7.50
N SER A 24 13.20 10.46 7.17
CA SER A 24 14.15 11.57 7.01
C SER A 24 13.72 12.54 5.90
N ILE A 25 13.15 12.03 4.80
CA ILE A 25 12.58 12.87 3.73
C ILE A 25 11.40 13.69 4.26
N LYS A 26 10.48 13.08 5.03
CA LYS A 26 9.35 13.78 5.66
C LYS A 26 9.79 14.85 6.65
N GLU A 27 10.80 14.56 7.46
CA GLU A 27 11.38 15.51 8.41
C GLU A 27 12.05 16.69 7.68
N SER A 28 12.83 16.41 6.62
CA SER A 28 13.41 17.44 5.76
C SER A 28 12.35 18.33 5.09
N LEU A 29 11.28 17.73 4.55
CA LEU A 29 10.16 18.48 3.99
C LEU A 29 9.51 19.36 5.07
N LYS A 30 9.26 18.80 6.27
CA LYS A 30 8.62 19.53 7.38
C LYS A 30 9.43 20.74 7.82
N ASN A 31 10.76 20.63 7.82
CA ASN A 31 11.65 21.75 8.14
C ASN A 31 11.58 22.87 7.10
N LYS A 32 11.16 22.58 5.87
CA LYS A 32 11.04 23.55 4.77
C LYS A 32 9.66 24.20 4.68
N ILE A 33 8.60 23.40 4.85
CA ILE A 33 7.20 23.83 4.61
C ILE A 33 6.33 23.89 5.87
N GLY A 34 6.91 23.63 7.03
CA GLY A 34 6.19 23.53 8.30
C GLY A 34 5.38 22.23 8.42
N TRP A 35 4.43 22.22 9.34
CA TRP A 35 3.61 21.04 9.62
C TRP A 35 2.69 20.67 8.44
N PHE A 36 2.58 19.37 8.15
CA PHE A 36 1.66 18.83 7.13
C PHE A 36 1.05 17.48 7.54
N SER A 37 -0.05 17.13 6.89
CA SER A 37 -0.71 15.83 7.12
C SER A 37 0.19 14.71 6.63
N SER A 38 0.36 13.64 7.43
CA SER A 38 1.25 12.48 7.17
C SER A 38 2.73 12.64 7.52
N CYS A 39 3.17 13.77 8.09
CA CYS A 39 4.58 13.98 8.47
C CYS A 39 5.13 12.90 9.43
N HIS A 40 4.30 12.32 10.29
CA HIS A 40 4.67 11.22 11.19
C HIS A 40 4.09 9.86 10.80
N SER A 41 3.52 9.74 9.60
CA SER A 41 3.01 8.44 9.13
C SER A 41 4.16 7.52 8.73
N LEU A 42 4.06 6.25 9.10
CA LEU A 42 5.00 5.21 8.65
C LEU A 42 4.98 5.11 7.12
N ALA A 43 6.13 4.81 6.51
CA ALA A 43 6.22 4.57 5.07
C ALA A 43 5.44 3.30 4.69
N HIS A 44 4.57 3.40 3.69
CA HIS A 44 3.77 2.28 3.20
C HIS A 44 3.17 2.61 1.83
N ILE A 45 2.74 1.57 1.13
CA ILE A 45 1.99 1.65 -0.12
C ILE A 45 0.63 1.02 0.14
N THR A 46 -0.43 1.81 0.13
CA THR A 46 -1.79 1.31 0.38
C THR A 46 -2.25 0.41 -0.75
N ILE A 47 -2.78 -0.76 -0.39
CA ILE A 47 -3.48 -1.69 -1.29
C ILE A 47 -4.98 -1.40 -1.22
N CYS A 48 -5.55 -1.49 -0.01
CA CYS A 48 -6.94 -1.16 0.26
C CYS A 48 -7.17 -0.71 1.70
N GLU A 49 -8.33 -0.10 1.94
CA GLU A 49 -8.88 0.21 3.26
C GLU A 49 -10.33 -0.30 3.33
N TYR A 50 -10.75 -0.83 4.48
CA TYR A 50 -12.09 -1.39 4.68
C TYR A 50 -12.49 -1.37 6.16
N LEU A 51 -13.79 -1.55 6.42
CA LEU A 51 -14.33 -1.78 7.76
C LEU A 51 -14.63 -3.26 7.94
N ALA A 52 -14.32 -3.82 9.11
CA ALA A 52 -14.64 -5.20 9.43
C ALA A 52 -14.89 -5.38 10.93
N ASP A 53 -15.81 -6.29 11.27
CA ASP A 53 -15.86 -6.88 12.60
C ASP A 53 -14.89 -8.06 12.70
N ARG A 54 -14.84 -8.72 13.86
CA ARG A 54 -13.95 -9.87 14.09
C ARG A 54 -14.21 -11.06 13.15
N ALA A 55 -15.46 -11.34 12.81
CA ALA A 55 -15.81 -12.49 11.97
C ALA A 55 -15.41 -12.21 10.51
N THR A 56 -15.77 -11.04 9.99
CA THR A 56 -15.39 -10.59 8.64
C THR A 56 -13.86 -10.50 8.51
N LEU A 57 -13.17 -9.92 9.50
CA LEU A 57 -11.71 -9.87 9.50
C LEU A 57 -11.09 -11.26 9.43
N SER A 58 -11.59 -12.22 10.23
CA SER A 58 -11.07 -13.60 10.19
C SER A 58 -11.27 -14.27 8.83
N LYS A 59 -12.37 -14.00 8.12
CA LYS A 59 -12.63 -14.49 6.76
C LYS A 59 -11.64 -13.87 5.76
N ILE A 60 -11.49 -12.55 5.81
CA ILE A 60 -10.56 -11.79 4.95
C ILE A 60 -9.13 -12.31 5.12
N LYS A 61 -8.66 -12.49 6.36
CA LYS A 61 -7.33 -13.02 6.65
C LYS A 61 -7.09 -14.36 5.96
N LYS A 62 -8.05 -15.29 6.04
CA LYS A 62 -7.95 -16.61 5.40
C LYS A 62 -7.88 -16.48 3.87
N GLN A 63 -8.76 -15.67 3.27
CA GLN A 63 -8.78 -15.46 1.82
C GLN A 63 -7.47 -14.82 1.32
N VAL A 64 -6.96 -13.81 2.04
CA VAL A 64 -5.69 -13.15 1.74
C VAL A 64 -4.54 -14.15 1.83
N THR A 65 -4.44 -14.94 2.92
CA THR A 65 -3.42 -15.97 3.03
C THR A 65 -3.45 -16.96 1.87
N GLU A 66 -4.65 -17.37 1.42
CA GLU A 66 -4.79 -18.33 0.32
C GLU A 66 -4.24 -17.79 -1.00
N ILE A 67 -4.63 -16.58 -1.39
CA ILE A 67 -4.16 -16.01 -2.67
C ILE A 67 -2.65 -15.74 -2.67
N LEU A 68 -2.08 -15.38 -1.51
CA LEU A 68 -0.68 -14.98 -1.40
C LEU A 68 0.28 -16.17 -1.49
N LYS A 69 -0.21 -17.42 -1.36
CA LYS A 69 0.60 -18.62 -1.60
C LYS A 69 1.26 -18.62 -2.98
N TYR A 70 0.56 -18.11 -3.99
CA TYR A 70 0.99 -18.10 -5.38
C TYR A 70 1.59 -16.78 -5.84
N GLU A 71 1.69 -15.82 -4.92
CA GLU A 71 2.29 -14.54 -5.19
C GLU A 71 3.81 -14.65 -5.04
N ASN A 72 4.54 -13.99 -5.94
CA ASN A 72 6.00 -14.03 -5.97
C ASN A 72 6.62 -12.78 -5.34
N SER A 73 7.77 -12.95 -4.69
CA SER A 73 8.57 -11.89 -4.11
C SER A 73 9.54 -11.32 -5.15
N GLN A 74 9.82 -10.03 -5.08
CA GLN A 74 10.94 -9.42 -5.81
C GLN A 74 11.34 -8.09 -5.20
N TYR A 75 12.51 -7.59 -5.64
CA TYR A 75 12.87 -6.21 -5.41
C TYR A 75 11.95 -5.26 -6.17
N VAL A 76 11.57 -4.18 -5.49
CA VAL A 76 10.88 -3.04 -6.07
C VAL A 76 11.73 -1.80 -5.89
N TYR A 77 11.80 -0.99 -6.94
CA TYR A 77 12.63 0.21 -7.07
C TYR A 77 11.76 1.44 -7.28
N PHE A 78 12.20 2.56 -6.71
CA PHE A 78 11.57 3.86 -6.70
C PHE A 78 12.61 4.93 -7.04
N ASP A 79 12.35 5.71 -8.07
CA ASP A 79 13.32 6.58 -8.73
C ASP A 79 12.81 8.01 -8.97
N GLU A 80 11.55 8.30 -8.66
CA GLU A 80 10.93 9.58 -8.98
C GLU A 80 10.12 10.16 -7.81
N TYR A 81 10.21 11.48 -7.62
CA TYR A 81 9.23 12.23 -6.86
C TYR A 81 8.11 12.72 -7.77
N SER A 82 6.87 12.54 -7.35
CA SER A 82 5.70 12.99 -8.09
C SER A 82 4.62 13.51 -7.15
N ALA A 83 3.53 14.03 -7.72
CA ALA A 83 2.44 14.58 -6.96
C ALA A 83 1.08 14.30 -7.58
N PHE A 84 0.04 14.35 -6.74
CA PHE A 84 -1.35 14.45 -7.15
C PHE A 84 -1.82 15.87 -6.81
N PRO A 85 -1.69 16.85 -7.72
CA PRO A 85 -1.90 18.26 -7.40
C PRO A 85 -3.32 18.56 -6.87
N LYS A 86 -4.32 17.80 -7.35
CA LYS A 86 -5.73 17.96 -6.95
C LYS A 86 -5.97 17.66 -5.46
N ASN A 87 -5.23 16.74 -4.85
CA ASN A 87 -5.41 16.35 -3.44
C ASN A 87 -4.20 16.69 -2.56
N GLY A 88 -3.19 17.36 -3.13
CA GLY A 88 -2.00 17.82 -2.42
C GLY A 88 -1.10 16.70 -1.92
N ALA A 89 -1.12 15.52 -2.56
CA ALA A 89 -0.19 14.45 -2.21
C ALA A 89 1.15 14.63 -2.93
N PHE A 90 2.24 14.60 -2.17
CA PHE A 90 3.60 14.51 -2.67
C PHE A 90 4.16 13.14 -2.28
N PHE A 91 4.73 12.41 -3.23
CA PHE A 91 5.05 11.00 -3.03
C PHE A 91 6.27 10.56 -3.86
N ILE A 92 6.80 9.39 -3.48
CA ILE A 92 7.82 8.69 -4.25
C ILE A 92 7.11 7.63 -5.10
N ALA A 93 7.35 7.66 -6.41
CA ALA A 93 6.76 6.77 -7.39
C ALA A 93 7.66 5.56 -7.65
N PRO A 94 7.08 4.35 -7.84
CA PRO A 94 7.84 3.18 -8.25
C PRO A 94 8.23 3.28 -9.73
N ALA A 95 9.42 2.79 -10.07
CA ALA A 95 9.86 2.58 -11.44
C ALA A 95 8.89 1.67 -12.21
N LEU A 96 8.86 1.75 -13.53
CA LEU A 96 7.81 1.12 -14.37
C LEU A 96 7.57 -0.37 -14.08
N LYS A 97 8.63 -1.18 -13.97
CA LYS A 97 8.52 -2.62 -13.66
C LYS A 97 7.99 -2.87 -12.24
N SER A 98 8.48 -2.12 -11.27
CA SER A 98 8.01 -2.14 -9.88
C SER A 98 6.54 -1.76 -9.78
N LYS A 99 6.12 -0.73 -10.54
CA LYS A 99 4.74 -0.27 -10.62
C LYS A 99 3.81 -1.37 -11.13
N GLN A 100 4.16 -2.01 -12.24
CA GLN A 100 3.38 -3.11 -12.81
C GLN A 100 3.24 -4.28 -11.83
N PHE A 101 4.33 -4.67 -11.17
CA PHE A 101 4.28 -5.72 -10.16
C PHE A 101 3.38 -5.39 -8.98
N LEU A 102 3.52 -4.19 -8.41
CA LEU A 102 2.71 -3.76 -7.28
C LEU A 102 1.23 -3.69 -7.68
N LYS A 103 0.90 -3.15 -8.86
CA LYS A 103 -0.48 -3.10 -9.37
C LYS A 103 -1.08 -4.49 -9.55
N ASN A 104 -0.34 -5.44 -10.11
CA ASN A 104 -0.83 -6.81 -10.30
C ASN A 104 -1.19 -7.48 -8.95
N LYS A 105 -0.36 -7.27 -7.92
CA LYS A 105 -0.63 -7.77 -6.57
C LYS A 105 -1.80 -7.06 -5.91
N MET A 106 -1.87 -5.73 -6.04
CA MET A 106 -3.00 -4.94 -5.54
C MET A 106 -4.30 -5.44 -6.17
N GLN A 107 -4.30 -5.72 -7.46
CA GLN A 107 -5.45 -6.27 -8.17
C GLN A 107 -5.82 -7.67 -7.68
N ALA A 108 -4.84 -8.56 -7.48
CA ALA A 108 -5.11 -9.91 -6.96
C ALA A 108 -5.81 -9.86 -5.59
N ILE A 109 -5.35 -8.98 -4.69
CA ILE A 109 -5.93 -8.80 -3.35
C ILE A 109 -7.30 -8.14 -3.43
N THR A 110 -7.43 -7.06 -4.20
CA THR A 110 -8.68 -6.27 -4.27
C THR A 110 -9.76 -6.89 -5.16
N SER A 111 -9.48 -8.03 -5.78
CA SER A 111 -10.47 -8.87 -6.46
C SER A 111 -11.16 -9.86 -5.52
N ILE A 112 -10.66 -10.03 -4.28
CA ILE A 112 -11.35 -10.81 -3.26
C ILE A 112 -12.62 -10.06 -2.84
N ASP A 113 -13.73 -10.79 -2.74
CA ASP A 113 -14.92 -10.30 -2.06
C ASP A 113 -14.73 -10.39 -0.54
N PHE A 114 -14.54 -9.22 0.09
CA PHE A 114 -14.37 -9.07 1.53
C PHE A 114 -15.70 -9.00 2.28
N ASP A 115 -16.85 -9.02 1.59
CA ASP A 115 -18.18 -8.90 2.23
C ASP A 115 -18.32 -7.59 3.04
N THR A 116 -17.67 -6.53 2.54
CA THR A 116 -17.66 -5.19 3.11
C THR A 116 -17.26 -4.16 2.04
N GLU A 117 -17.61 -2.90 2.26
CA GLU A 117 -17.17 -1.82 1.40
C GLU A 117 -15.64 -1.65 1.50
N MET A 118 -14.98 -1.60 0.34
CA MET A 118 -13.53 -1.52 0.23
C MET A 118 -13.14 -0.33 -0.64
N PHE A 119 -12.36 0.58 -0.05
CA PHE A 119 -11.59 1.55 -0.82
C PHE A 119 -10.38 0.83 -1.44
N LYS A 120 -10.27 0.89 -2.77
CA LYS A 120 -9.17 0.29 -3.54
C LYS A 120 -8.19 1.38 -3.96
N SER A 121 -6.93 1.26 -3.57
CA SER A 121 -5.87 2.09 -4.14
C SER A 121 -5.59 1.61 -5.56
N THR A 122 -5.44 2.53 -6.51
CA THR A 122 -5.22 2.20 -7.93
C THR A 122 -3.80 2.48 -8.40
N GLU A 123 -3.07 3.33 -7.69
CA GLU A 123 -1.73 3.78 -8.03
C GLU A 123 -0.78 3.54 -6.86
N PRO A 124 0.21 2.63 -6.98
CA PRO A 124 1.18 2.39 -5.91
C PRO A 124 2.12 3.59 -5.77
N HIS A 125 2.25 4.10 -4.55
CA HIS A 125 3.13 5.21 -4.22
C HIS A 125 3.49 5.21 -2.73
N LEU A 126 4.66 5.76 -2.39
CA LEU A 126 5.07 6.02 -1.01
C LEU A 126 4.80 7.49 -0.68
N THR A 127 3.76 7.77 0.08
CA THR A 127 3.40 9.14 0.44
C THR A 127 4.46 9.80 1.33
N VAL A 128 4.96 10.96 0.91
CA VAL A 128 5.81 11.85 1.70
C VAL A 128 4.94 12.88 2.42
N GLY A 129 4.14 13.66 1.69
CA GLY A 129 3.21 14.64 2.25
C GLY A 129 1.79 14.51 1.70
N ARG A 130 0.79 14.89 2.49
CA ARG A 130 -0.61 15.00 2.07
C ARG A 130 -1.19 16.37 2.38
N LYS A 131 -2.22 16.75 1.61
CA LYS A 131 -2.93 18.02 1.75
C LYS A 131 -1.98 19.22 1.71
N LEU A 132 -0.94 19.14 0.88
CA LEU A 132 -0.08 20.26 0.57
C LEU A 132 -0.83 21.19 -0.38
N ASP A 133 -0.80 22.49 -0.09
CA ASP A 133 -1.21 23.51 -1.05
C ASP A 133 -0.18 23.62 -2.20
N GLN A 134 -0.49 24.41 -3.23
CA GLN A 134 0.36 24.52 -4.42
C GLN A 134 1.74 25.11 -4.10
N ASP A 135 1.82 26.06 -3.17
CA ASP A 135 3.09 26.68 -2.76
C ASP A 135 3.99 25.64 -2.09
N LYS A 136 3.42 24.82 -1.19
CA LYS A 136 4.17 23.73 -0.53
C LYS A 136 4.57 22.62 -1.49
N LEU A 137 3.74 22.32 -2.50
CA LEU A 137 4.13 21.39 -3.57
C LEU A 137 5.29 21.94 -4.40
N ALA A 138 5.27 23.24 -4.74
CA ALA A 138 6.36 23.89 -5.46
C ALA A 138 7.68 23.79 -4.66
N VAL A 139 7.65 24.15 -3.37
CA VAL A 139 8.82 24.00 -2.48
C VAL A 139 9.28 22.55 -2.39
N ALA A 140 8.37 21.56 -2.36
CA ALA A 140 8.75 20.16 -2.38
C ALA A 140 9.52 19.81 -3.67
N PHE A 141 8.99 20.15 -4.84
CA PHE A 141 9.66 19.88 -6.11
C PHE A 141 10.98 20.64 -6.29
N GLU A 142 11.13 21.83 -5.72
CA GLU A 142 12.40 22.57 -5.72
C GLU A 142 13.49 21.86 -4.93
N ASN A 143 13.12 21.15 -3.85
CA ASN A 143 14.08 20.61 -2.89
C ASN A 143 14.35 19.10 -3.03
N PHE A 144 13.48 18.37 -3.72
CA PHE A 144 13.57 16.92 -3.87
C PHE A 144 13.63 16.55 -5.35
N LYS A 145 14.84 16.24 -5.84
CA LYS A 145 15.12 16.06 -7.27
C LYS A 145 15.44 14.63 -7.69
N ALA A 146 16.05 13.86 -6.81
CA ALA A 146 16.45 12.48 -7.07
C ALA A 146 16.23 11.63 -5.83
N ILE A 147 15.87 10.38 -6.04
CA ILE A 147 15.67 9.38 -5.01
C ILE A 147 16.10 8.04 -5.57
N ASP A 148 16.70 7.24 -4.70
CA ASP A 148 17.02 5.85 -4.97
C ASP A 148 16.59 5.06 -3.74
N LEU A 149 15.41 4.45 -3.84
CA LEU A 149 14.83 3.63 -2.79
C LEU A 149 14.42 2.30 -3.39
N ASP A 150 14.91 1.23 -2.77
CA ASP A 150 14.50 -0.12 -3.07
C ASP A 150 14.16 -0.89 -1.80
N PHE A 151 13.37 -1.95 -1.97
CA PHE A 151 13.23 -2.98 -0.95
C PHE A 151 12.80 -4.31 -1.58
N PHE A 152 13.12 -5.40 -0.88
CA PHE A 152 12.61 -6.72 -1.24
C PHE A 152 11.17 -6.88 -0.75
N CYS A 153 10.22 -6.88 -1.68
CA CYS A 153 8.80 -7.02 -1.41
C CYS A 153 8.43 -8.50 -1.37
N SER A 154 8.34 -9.06 -0.15
CA SER A 154 8.03 -10.48 0.10
C SER A 154 6.78 -10.69 0.95
N SER A 155 6.10 -9.61 1.35
CA SER A 155 4.91 -9.67 2.18
C SER A 155 4.02 -8.43 2.03
N ILE A 156 2.80 -8.54 2.55
CA ILE A 156 1.93 -7.41 2.86
C ILE A 156 1.65 -7.37 4.36
N PHE A 157 1.18 -6.23 4.83
CA PHE A 157 0.91 -6.01 6.24
C PHE A 157 -0.55 -5.59 6.42
N LEU A 158 -1.22 -6.20 7.38
CA LEU A 158 -2.51 -5.76 7.89
C LEU A 158 -2.27 -4.77 9.02
N ARG A 159 -2.97 -3.64 8.93
CA ARG A 159 -2.91 -2.60 9.94
C ARG A 159 -4.30 -2.19 10.39
N ARG A 160 -4.44 -1.86 11.66
CA ARG A 160 -5.67 -1.37 12.29
C ARG A 160 -5.56 0.10 12.61
N PHE A 161 -6.58 0.88 12.30
CA PHE A 161 -6.63 2.30 12.64
C PHE A 161 -6.92 2.47 14.13
N ASN A 162 -6.10 3.28 14.80
CA ASN A 162 -6.32 3.71 16.17
C ASN A 162 -6.99 5.10 16.15
N PRO A 163 -8.25 5.23 16.61
CA PRO A 163 -9.00 6.48 16.54
C PRO A 163 -8.47 7.57 17.48
N ILE A 164 -7.78 7.21 18.57
CA ILE A 164 -7.25 8.16 19.55
C ILE A 164 -6.05 8.90 18.97
N ARG A 165 -5.03 8.17 18.48
CA ARG A 165 -3.83 8.78 17.87
C ARG A 165 -3.97 9.12 16.39
N LYS A 166 -5.05 8.68 15.74
CA LYS A 166 -5.32 8.82 14.30
C LYS A 166 -4.18 8.25 13.42
N GLN A 167 -3.67 7.09 13.80
CA GLN A 167 -2.61 6.37 13.11
C GLN A 167 -2.96 4.89 12.96
N TYR A 168 -2.28 4.20 12.05
CA TYR A 168 -2.43 2.76 11.87
C TYR A 168 -1.34 2.00 12.61
N ASP A 169 -1.75 0.89 13.21
CA ASP A 169 -0.87 -0.07 13.89
C ASP A 169 -0.79 -1.35 13.08
N THR A 170 0.42 -1.77 12.75
CA THR A 170 0.64 -3.08 12.12
C THR A 170 0.29 -4.17 13.12
N ILE A 171 -0.61 -5.06 12.73
CA ILE A 171 -1.08 -6.16 13.58
C ILE A 171 -0.72 -7.54 13.02
N GLU A 172 -0.40 -7.64 11.74
CA GLU A 172 -0.04 -8.93 11.12
C GLU A 172 0.71 -8.75 9.79
N GLU A 173 1.58 -9.71 9.47
CA GLU A 173 2.29 -9.83 8.20
C GLU A 173 1.83 -11.08 7.46
N PHE A 174 1.60 -10.96 6.15
CA PHE A 174 1.28 -12.07 5.25
C PHE A 174 2.37 -12.22 4.21
N LYS A 175 3.13 -13.31 4.29
CA LYS A 175 4.22 -13.61 3.36
C LYS A 175 3.69 -14.13 2.02
N PHE A 176 4.40 -13.79 0.96
CA PHE A 176 4.25 -14.40 -0.36
C PHE A 176 4.83 -15.81 -0.33
N GLY A 177 4.04 -16.79 -0.78
CA GLY A 177 4.43 -18.20 -0.75
C GLY A 177 5.41 -18.58 -1.86
N ASN A 178 5.47 -17.81 -2.96
CA ASN A 178 6.30 -18.08 -4.14
C ASN A 178 6.02 -19.47 -4.76
N LEU A 179 4.81 -20.01 -4.56
CA LEU A 179 4.39 -21.24 -5.21
C LEU A 179 4.07 -20.97 -6.69
N PRO A 180 4.32 -21.92 -7.60
CA PRO A 180 3.84 -21.82 -8.97
C PRO A 180 2.32 -21.68 -8.97
N LYS A 181 1.78 -20.73 -9.74
CA LYS A 181 0.33 -20.61 -9.94
C LYS A 181 -0.18 -21.92 -10.57
N PRO A 182 -1.28 -22.51 -10.06
CA PRO A 182 -1.88 -23.65 -10.72
C PRO A 182 -2.26 -23.26 -12.15
N ALA A 183 -2.15 -24.21 -13.08
CA ALA A 183 -2.62 -24.00 -14.43
C ALA A 183 -4.08 -23.54 -14.37
N LYS A 184 -4.44 -22.50 -15.12
CA LYS A 184 -5.86 -22.22 -15.33
C LYS A 184 -6.42 -23.45 -16.04
N GLU A 185 -7.42 -24.11 -15.47
CA GLU A 185 -8.20 -25.09 -16.22
C GLU A 185 -8.74 -24.34 -17.44
N GLU A 186 -8.19 -24.63 -18.62
CA GLU A 186 -8.77 -24.17 -19.87
C GLU A 186 -10.16 -24.78 -19.94
N GLY A 187 -11.17 -23.92 -19.99
CA GLY A 187 -12.57 -24.31 -19.98
C GLY A 187 -12.79 -25.47 -20.96
N GLN A 188 -13.39 -26.53 -20.43
CA GLN A 188 -13.83 -27.69 -21.18
C GLN A 188 -14.60 -27.20 -22.42
N LEU A 189 -14.04 -27.43 -23.62
CA LEU A 189 -14.74 -27.17 -24.87
C LEU A 189 -16.01 -28.02 -24.88
N SER A 190 -17.17 -27.40 -24.67
CA SER A 190 -18.46 -28.04 -24.95
C SER A 190 -18.63 -28.07 -26.46
N PHE A 191 -18.55 -29.26 -27.04
CA PHE A 191 -19.03 -29.49 -28.40
C PHE A 191 -20.53 -29.77 -28.31
N ASP A 192 -21.34 -28.87 -28.87
CA ASP A 192 -22.74 -29.16 -29.16
C ASP A 192 -22.78 -30.14 -30.33
N PHE A 193 -23.29 -31.35 -30.08
CA PHE A 193 -23.66 -32.33 -31.11
C PHE A 193 -25.12 -32.16 -31.51
#